data_AF-A0A645IA90-F1
#
_entry.id   AF-A0A645IA90-F1
#
_cell.length_a   1.000
_cell.length_b   1.000
_cell.length_c   1.000
_cell.angle_alpha   90.00
_cell.angle_beta   90.00
_cell.angle_gamma   90.00
#
_symmetry.space_group_name_H-M   'P 1'
#
loop_
_entity.id
_entity.type
_entity.pdbx_description
1 polymer ?
#
loop_
_entity_poly.entity_id
_entity_poly.type
_entity_poly.pdbx_seq_one_letter_code
_entity_poly.pdbx_strand_id
1 'polypeptide(L)'
;MRKNFKSIIKTINDGAIGSLLAIANTSSEVGYGNVIKALGAFALIKGAILAIPGTPLISLSVSTSVLAGITGSASGGMSIALGALGDIYMQKAALLGINPEVMHRIAAIACGGFDTLPHNGAVITLLGITGLTHRESYADIGMCTVVIPVVATAVCIIGASFGLV
;
A
#
# COMPACT_ATOMS: atom_id res chain seq x y z
N MET A 1 32.56 10.31 6.67
CA MET A 1 31.15 10.59 7.04
C MET A 1 30.93 12.00 7.67
N ARG A 2 31.83 12.53 8.50
CA ARG A 2 31.69 13.89 9.11
C ARG A 2 31.86 15.10 8.16
N LYS A 3 32.32 14.91 6.93
CA LYS A 3 32.68 16.01 6.01
C LYS A 3 31.47 16.74 5.39
N ASN A 4 30.26 16.16 5.45
CA ASN A 4 29.07 16.68 4.77
C ASN A 4 27.98 17.23 5.71
N PHE A 5 28.09 17.05 7.03
CA PHE A 5 27.12 17.52 8.01
C PHE A 5 27.74 18.59 8.91
N LYS A 6 27.30 19.85 8.73
CA LYS A 6 27.78 21.01 9.52
C LYS A 6 27.49 20.89 11.02
N SER A 7 26.40 20.22 11.40
CA SER A 7 26.08 19.89 12.80
C SER A 7 25.19 18.65 12.84
N ILE A 8 25.72 17.55 13.39
CA ILE A 8 25.00 16.26 13.48
C ILE A 8 23.76 16.39 14.35
N ILE A 9 23.86 17.04 15.51
CA ILE A 9 22.73 17.22 16.44
C ILE A 9 21.62 18.02 15.77
N LYS A 10 21.98 19.11 15.08
CA LYS A 10 20.99 19.92 14.38
C LYS A 10 20.30 19.11 13.27
N THR A 11 21.06 18.38 12.44
CA THR A 11 20.50 17.54 11.38
C THR A 11 19.55 16.47 11.94
N ILE A 12 19.89 15.82 13.06
CA ILE A 12 19.01 14.84 13.71
C ILE A 12 17.73 15.51 14.21
N ASN A 13 17.83 16.67 14.86
CA ASN A 13 16.67 17.41 15.36
C ASN A 13 15.76 17.88 14.22
N ASP A 14 16.35 18.43 13.14
CA ASP A 14 15.63 18.87 11.95
C ASP A 14 14.91 17.68 11.29
N GLY A 15 15.55 16.51 11.21
CA GLY A 15 14.95 15.28 10.71
C GLY A 15 13.83 14.72 11.60
N ALA A 16 14.01 14.77 12.93
CA ALA A 16 13.00 14.34 13.89
C ALA A 16 11.75 15.24 13.86
N ILE A 17 11.93 16.55 13.73
CA ILE A 17 10.81 17.49 13.58
C ILE A 17 10.16 17.32 12.20
N GLY A 18 10.95 17.13 11.14
CA GLY A 18 10.44 16.94 9.78
C GLY A 18 9.64 15.64 9.58
N SER A 19 9.91 14.59 10.36
CA SER A 19 9.19 13.32 10.27
C SER A 19 7.83 13.31 10.97
N LEU A 20 7.53 14.32 11.81
CA LEU A 20 6.29 14.36 12.58
C LEU A 20 5.03 14.29 11.71
N LEU A 21 5.02 14.96 10.55
CA LEU A 21 3.89 14.90 9.61
C LEU A 21 3.69 13.49 9.05
N ALA A 22 4.78 12.81 8.67
CA ALA A 22 4.70 11.44 8.16
C ALA A 22 4.21 10.46 9.22
N ILE A 23 4.66 10.62 10.47
CA ILE A 23 4.21 9.81 11.61
C ILE A 23 2.72 10.08 11.91
N ALA A 24 2.30 11.35 11.94
CA ALA A 24 0.91 11.73 12.18
C ALA A 24 -0.03 11.15 11.11
N ASN A 25 0.37 11.19 9.83
CA ASN A 25 -0.40 10.59 8.75
C ASN A 25 -0.52 9.06 8.92
N THR A 26 0.60 8.37 9.13
CA THR A 26 0.60 6.90 9.28
C THR A 26 -0.23 6.45 10.49
N SER A 27 -0.08 7.13 11.64
CA SER A 27 -0.86 6.83 12.84
C SER A 27 -2.35 7.12 12.68
N SER A 28 -2.72 8.17 11.95
CA SER A 28 -4.11 8.48 11.62
C SER A 28 -4.73 7.41 10.71
N GLU A 29 -3.98 6.91 9.72
CA GLU A 29 -4.40 5.81 8.85
C GLU A 29 -4.65 4.51 9.64
N VAL A 30 -3.76 4.17 10.57
CA VAL A 30 -3.94 3.01 11.47
C VAL A 30 -5.16 3.19 12.38
N GLY A 31 -5.33 4.37 12.95
CA GLY A 31 -6.51 4.72 13.76
C GLY A 31 -7.81 4.58 12.97
N TYR A 32 -7.84 5.13 11.74
CA TYR A 32 -8.97 4.99 10.83
C TYR A 32 -9.26 3.52 10.50
N GLY A 33 -8.24 2.72 10.18
CA GLY A 33 -8.40 1.29 9.92
C GLY A 33 -9.05 0.53 11.08
N ASN A 34 -8.67 0.84 12.32
CA ASN A 34 -9.28 0.25 13.51
C ASN A 34 -10.75 0.65 13.70
N VAL A 35 -11.11 1.90 13.40
CA VAL A 35 -12.50 2.37 13.45
C VAL A 35 -13.34 1.69 12.37
N ILE A 36 -12.84 1.66 11.12
CA ILE A 36 -13.55 1.03 10.00
C ILE A 36 -13.77 -0.47 10.26
N LYS A 37 -12.77 -1.18 10.80
CA LYS A 37 -12.89 -2.60 11.17
C LYS A 37 -14.03 -2.88 12.15
N ALA A 38 -14.37 -1.92 13.01
CA ALA A 38 -15.46 -2.04 14.00
C ALA A 38 -16.85 -1.73 13.43
N LEU A 39 -16.95 -1.14 12.23
CA LEU A 39 -18.23 -0.80 11.61
C LEU A 39 -18.92 -2.04 11.04
N GLY A 40 -20.23 -2.17 11.27
CA GLY A 40 -21.03 -3.27 10.69
C GLY A 40 -20.98 -3.31 9.16
N ALA A 41 -20.88 -2.15 8.50
CA ALA A 41 -20.74 -2.06 7.04
C ALA A 41 -19.45 -2.72 6.51
N PHE A 42 -18.39 -2.76 7.32
CA PHE A 42 -17.14 -3.42 6.93
C PHE A 42 -17.30 -4.94 6.77
N ALA A 43 -18.30 -5.56 7.41
CA ALA A 43 -18.61 -6.97 7.18
C ALA A 43 -18.99 -7.25 5.72
N LEU A 44 -19.65 -6.31 5.05
CA LEU A 44 -19.99 -6.42 3.62
C LEU A 44 -18.73 -6.36 2.74
N ILE A 45 -17.83 -5.42 3.03
CA ILE A 45 -16.55 -5.26 2.32
C ILE A 45 -15.68 -6.50 2.52
N LYS A 46 -15.57 -6.98 3.77
CA LYS A 46 -14.88 -8.21 4.11
C LYS A 46 -15.47 -9.42 3.38
N GLY A 47 -16.80 -9.52 3.32
CA GLY A 47 -17.50 -10.58 2.58
C GLY A 47 -17.17 -10.53 1.08
N ALA A 48 -17.22 -9.35 0.47
CA ALA A 48 -16.87 -9.16 -0.94
C ALA A 48 -15.41 -9.53 -1.23
N ILE A 49 -14.48 -9.12 -0.36
CA ILE A 49 -13.05 -9.45 -0.47
C ILE A 49 -12.79 -10.96 -0.36
N LEU A 50 -13.43 -11.61 0.61
CA LEU A 50 -13.25 -13.05 0.81
C LEU A 50 -13.95 -13.89 -0.26
N ALA A 51 -14.92 -13.31 -0.98
CA ALA A 51 -15.57 -13.93 -2.13
C ALA A 51 -14.75 -13.82 -3.43
N ILE A 52 -13.62 -13.08 -3.42
CA ILE A 52 -12.73 -13.02 -4.58
C ILE A 52 -12.21 -14.43 -4.89
N PRO A 53 -12.48 -14.97 -6.09
CA PRO A 53 -12.04 -16.30 -6.47
C PRO A 53 -10.52 -16.36 -6.62
N GLY A 54 -9.93 -17.50 -6.30
CA GLY A 54 -8.50 -17.77 -6.48
C GLY A 54 -7.75 -18.03 -5.18
N THR A 55 -6.43 -17.86 -5.23
CA THR A 55 -5.53 -18.11 -4.09
C THR A 55 -5.62 -16.97 -3.07
N PRO A 56 -5.24 -17.19 -1.80
CA PRO A 56 -5.15 -16.12 -0.81
C PRO A 56 -4.24 -14.97 -1.24
N LEU A 57 -3.22 -15.24 -2.07
CA LEU A 57 -2.34 -14.22 -2.66
C LEU A 57 -3.10 -13.27 -3.58
N ILE A 58 -3.97 -13.81 -4.43
CA ILE A 58 -4.80 -13.00 -5.35
C ILE A 58 -5.77 -12.15 -4.53
N SER A 59 -6.55 -12.77 -3.63
CA SER A 59 -7.50 -12.04 -2.79
C SER A 59 -6.80 -10.96 -1.95
N LEU A 60 -5.63 -11.26 -1.37
CA LEU A 60 -4.83 -10.28 -0.62
C LEU A 60 -4.38 -9.12 -1.51
N SER A 61 -3.82 -9.41 -2.69
CA SER A 61 -3.31 -8.40 -3.61
C SER A 61 -4.40 -7.43 -4.11
N VAL A 62 -5.59 -7.95 -4.42
CA VAL A 62 -6.72 -7.12 -4.86
C VAL A 62 -7.19 -6.27 -3.69
N SER A 63 -7.28 -6.83 -2.49
CA SER A 63 -7.71 -6.12 -1.30
C SER A 63 -6.79 -4.96 -0.94
N THR A 64 -5.47 -5.21 -0.93
CA THR A 64 -4.48 -4.17 -0.63
C THR A 64 -4.46 -3.09 -1.71
N SER A 65 -4.56 -3.46 -2.99
CA SER A 65 -4.63 -2.49 -4.09
C SER A 65 -5.87 -1.61 -4.00
N VAL A 66 -7.05 -2.21 -3.82
CA VAL A 66 -8.32 -1.47 -3.75
C VAL A 66 -8.34 -0.54 -2.54
N LEU A 67 -7.90 -1.00 -1.37
CA LEU A 67 -7.83 -0.16 -0.18
C LEU A 67 -6.81 0.97 -0.35
N ALA A 68 -5.66 0.71 -0.98
CA ALA A 68 -4.68 1.74 -1.31
C ALA A 68 -5.24 2.79 -2.28
N GLY A 69 -6.08 2.37 -3.23
CA GLY A 69 -6.80 3.28 -4.11
C GLY A 69 -7.85 4.12 -3.40
N ILE A 70 -8.62 3.53 -2.48
CA ILE A 70 -9.60 4.27 -1.69
C ILE A 70 -8.92 5.31 -0.79
N THR A 71 -7.80 4.95 -0.17
CA THR A 71 -7.05 5.88 0.70
C THR A 71 -6.19 6.87 -0.08
N GLY A 72 -5.82 6.57 -1.32
CA GLY A 72 -4.81 7.33 -2.06
C GLY A 72 -3.43 7.25 -1.41
N SER A 73 -3.12 6.14 -0.73
CA SER A 73 -1.89 5.94 0.04
C SER A 73 -1.56 4.45 0.11
N ALA A 74 -0.42 4.04 -0.45
CA ALA A 74 0.04 2.65 -0.45
C ALA A 74 0.20 2.08 0.97
N SER A 75 0.95 2.79 1.83
CA SER A 75 1.18 2.37 3.22
C SER A 75 -0.11 2.35 4.04
N GLY A 76 -0.99 3.34 3.82
CA GLY A 76 -2.28 3.40 4.50
C GLY A 76 -3.21 2.27 4.10
N GLY A 77 -3.34 2.03 2.78
CA GLY A 77 -4.17 0.95 2.25
C GLY A 77 -3.72 -0.43 2.70
N MET A 78 -2.40 -0.68 2.68
CA MET A 78 -1.84 -1.91 3.22
C MET A 78 -2.12 -2.06 4.72
N SER A 79 -1.94 -1.00 5.51
CA SER A 79 -2.16 -1.03 6.96
C SER A 79 -3.60 -1.37 7.30
N ILE A 80 -4.57 -0.79 6.57
CA ILE A 80 -5.99 -1.10 6.74
C ILE A 80 -6.27 -2.55 6.33
N ALA A 81 -5.77 -2.99 5.17
CA ALA A 81 -5.98 -4.35 4.66
C ALA A 81 -5.46 -5.41 5.63
N LEU A 82 -4.20 -5.28 6.06
CA LEU A 82 -3.56 -6.24 6.96
C LEU A 82 -4.10 -6.13 8.39
N GLY A 83 -4.42 -4.94 8.88
CA GLY A 83 -5.04 -4.77 10.20
C GLY A 83 -6.45 -5.38 10.29
N ALA A 84 -7.18 -5.37 9.19
CA ALA A 84 -8.54 -5.89 9.15
C ALA A 84 -8.64 -7.38 8.77
N LEU A 85 -7.78 -7.86 7.87
CA LEU A 85 -7.88 -9.19 7.25
C LEU A 85 -6.64 -10.07 7.46
N GLY A 86 -5.55 -9.53 8.01
CA GLY A 86 -4.27 -10.22 8.16
C GLY A 86 -4.39 -11.56 8.86
N ASP A 87 -5.12 -11.64 9.97
CA ASP A 87 -5.32 -12.88 10.73
C ASP A 87 -5.97 -13.98 9.87
N ILE A 88 -6.93 -13.61 9.02
CA ILE A 88 -7.64 -14.54 8.13
C ILE A 88 -6.72 -15.04 7.04
N TYR A 89 -5.92 -14.14 6.46
CA TYR A 89 -4.93 -14.49 5.46
C TYR A 89 -3.82 -15.36 6.04
N MET A 90 -3.40 -15.13 7.29
CA MET A 90 -2.42 -15.97 7.99
C MET A 90 -2.95 -17.38 8.24
N GLN A 91 -4.21 -17.51 8.67
CA GLN A 91 -4.86 -18.82 8.81
C GLN A 91 -4.95 -19.56 7.47
N LYS A 92 -5.36 -18.86 6.40
CA LYS A 92 -5.41 -19.44 5.05
C LYS A 92 -4.02 -19.81 4.52
N ALA A 93 -3.02 -18.99 4.80
CA ALA A 93 -1.63 -19.26 4.42
C ALA A 93 -1.09 -20.51 5.13
N ALA A 94 -1.36 -20.67 6.42
CA ALA A 94 -0.97 -21.87 7.18
C ALA A 94 -1.62 -23.15 6.63
N LEU A 95 -2.89 -23.10 6.22
CA LEU A 95 -3.59 -24.24 5.64
C LEU A 95 -3.02 -24.68 4.27
N LEU A 96 -2.48 -23.72 3.51
CA LEU A 96 -1.94 -23.96 2.17
C LEU A 96 -0.41 -24.04 2.15
N GLY A 97 0.25 -23.97 3.30
CA GLY A 97 1.71 -23.99 3.40
C GLY A 97 2.41 -22.77 2.78
N ILE A 98 1.72 -21.62 2.67
CA ILE A 98 2.28 -20.40 2.09
C ILE A 98 3.10 -19.67 3.16
N ASN A 99 4.33 -19.30 2.82
CA ASN A 99 5.19 -18.51 3.71
C ASN A 99 4.62 -17.08 3.91
N PRO A 100 4.42 -16.61 5.16
CA PRO A 100 3.98 -15.24 5.46
C PRO A 100 4.85 -14.13 4.82
N GLU A 101 6.14 -14.37 4.63
CA GLU A 101 7.04 -13.41 3.96
C GLU A 101 6.62 -13.17 2.51
N VAL A 102 6.17 -14.22 1.81
CA VAL A 102 5.65 -14.13 0.43
C VAL A 102 4.35 -13.35 0.42
N MET A 103 3.45 -13.63 1.38
CA MET A 103 2.20 -12.88 1.53
C MET A 103 2.47 -11.38 1.71
N HIS A 104 3.43 -11.02 2.57
CA HIS A 104 3.81 -9.63 2.80
C HIS A 104 4.45 -8.97 1.58
N ARG A 105 5.36 -9.67 0.88
CA ARG A 105 5.95 -9.19 -0.39
C ARG A 105 4.89 -8.88 -1.44
N ILE A 106 3.93 -9.79 -1.64
CA ILE A 106 2.83 -9.58 -2.57
C ILE A 106 1.96 -8.40 -2.14
N ALA A 107 1.62 -8.29 -0.85
CA ALA A 107 0.89 -7.14 -0.33
C ALA A 107 1.62 -5.81 -0.59
N ALA A 108 2.94 -5.79 -0.43
CA ALA A 108 3.80 -4.62 -0.64
C ALA A 108 3.94 -4.19 -2.09
N ILE A 109 3.98 -5.14 -3.03
CA ILE A 109 3.99 -4.79 -4.46
C ILE A 109 2.58 -4.35 -4.89
N ALA A 110 1.55 -5.06 -4.42
CA ALA A 110 0.16 -4.79 -4.77
C ALA A 110 -0.35 -3.44 -4.25
N CYS A 111 0.08 -2.98 -3.08
CA CYS A 111 -0.37 -1.68 -2.57
C CYS A 111 0.05 -0.49 -3.45
N GLY A 112 1.12 -0.65 -4.24
CA GLY A 112 1.53 0.34 -5.24
C GLY A 112 0.70 0.28 -6.53
N GLY A 113 -0.30 -0.60 -6.64
CA GLY A 113 -1.12 -0.74 -7.84
C GLY A 113 -2.07 0.44 -8.04
N PHE A 114 -2.89 0.78 -7.05
CA PHE A 114 -3.90 1.84 -7.19
C PHE A 114 -3.68 3.04 -6.27
N ASP A 115 -2.54 3.12 -5.56
CA ASP A 115 -2.29 4.23 -4.64
C ASP A 115 -2.22 5.61 -5.31
N THR A 116 -1.78 5.65 -6.56
CA THR A 116 -1.44 6.85 -7.34
C THR A 116 -2.52 7.26 -8.35
N LEU A 117 -3.77 6.93 -8.05
CA LEU A 117 -4.94 7.44 -8.78
C LEU A 117 -5.03 8.99 -8.72
N PRO A 118 -5.85 9.67 -9.56
CA PRO A 118 -5.76 11.13 -9.74
C PRO A 118 -5.97 11.96 -8.48
N HIS A 119 -6.66 11.40 -7.48
CA HIS A 119 -6.90 12.02 -6.17
C HIS A 119 -5.76 11.85 -5.16
N ASN A 120 -4.70 11.12 -5.52
CA ASN A 120 -3.53 10.91 -4.67
C ASN A 120 -2.82 12.24 -4.37
N GLY A 121 -2.56 12.50 -3.09
CA GLY A 121 -1.96 13.76 -2.63
C GLY A 121 -0.52 13.98 -3.14
N ALA A 122 0.26 12.92 -3.33
CA ALA A 122 1.61 13.02 -3.88
C ALA A 122 1.58 13.37 -5.37
N VAL A 123 0.64 12.83 -6.15
CA VAL A 123 0.42 13.21 -7.56
C VAL A 123 0.01 14.67 -7.66
N ILE A 124 -0.94 15.13 -6.85
CA ILE A 124 -1.37 16.54 -6.83
C ILE A 124 -0.22 17.46 -6.46
N THR A 125 0.58 17.09 -5.46
CA THR A 125 1.75 17.88 -5.02
C THR A 125 2.82 17.93 -6.10
N LEU A 126 3.12 16.80 -6.74
CA LEU A 126 4.08 16.71 -7.84
C LEU A 126 3.69 17.66 -8.97
N LEU A 127 2.44 17.58 -9.43
CA LEU A 127 1.91 18.43 -10.49
C LEU A 127 1.94 19.92 -10.10
N GLY A 128 1.61 20.25 -8.85
CA GLY A 128 1.71 21.60 -8.33
C GLY A 128 3.14 22.16 -8.31
N ILE A 129 4.14 21.32 -7.99
CA ILE A 129 5.55 21.73 -7.97
C ILE A 129 6.11 21.85 -9.40
N THR A 130 5.73 20.95 -10.31
CA THR A 130 6.22 20.96 -11.70
C THR A 130 5.47 21.96 -12.59
N GLY A 131 4.33 22.48 -12.14
CA GLY A 131 3.47 23.37 -12.92
C GLY A 131 2.73 22.66 -14.06
N LEU A 132 2.65 21.33 -14.01
CA LEU A 132 1.98 20.50 -15.01
C LEU A 132 0.54 20.19 -14.58
N THR A 133 -0.33 19.89 -15.53
CA THR A 133 -1.70 19.45 -15.26
C THR A 133 -1.82 17.92 -15.32
N HIS A 134 -2.85 17.35 -14.68
CA HIS A 134 -3.15 15.92 -14.82
C HIS A 134 -3.27 15.49 -16.28
N ARG A 135 -3.83 16.35 -17.15
CA ARG A 135 -3.97 16.06 -18.58
C ARG A 135 -2.63 15.88 -19.30
N GLU A 136 -1.59 16.58 -18.84
CA GLU A 136 -0.27 16.57 -19.49
C GLU A 136 0.62 15.42 -19.01
N SER A 137 0.54 15.04 -17.74
CA SER A 137 1.52 14.12 -17.15
C SER A 137 0.94 12.88 -16.48
N TYR A 138 -0.38 12.80 -16.25
CA TYR A 138 -0.95 11.67 -15.52
C TYR A 138 -0.80 10.33 -16.26
N ALA A 139 -0.76 10.34 -17.60
CA ALA A 139 -0.54 9.12 -18.38
C ALA A 139 0.83 8.49 -18.07
N ASP A 140 1.88 9.31 -18.02
CA ASP A 140 3.24 8.85 -17.72
C ASP A 140 3.38 8.42 -16.25
N ILE A 141 2.76 9.19 -15.35
CA ILE A 141 2.71 8.86 -13.91
C ILE A 141 2.02 7.51 -13.74
N GLY A 142 0.78 7.38 -14.20
CA GLY A 142 -0.01 6.15 -14.09
C GLY A 142 0.64 4.95 -14.78
N MET A 143 1.35 5.15 -15.89
CA MET A 143 2.13 4.06 -16.50
C MET A 143 3.20 3.55 -15.53
N CYS A 144 3.99 4.45 -14.95
CA CYS A 144 5.07 4.09 -14.04
C CYS A 144 4.59 3.60 -12.68
N THR A 145 3.49 4.14 -12.17
CA THR A 145 3.07 3.97 -10.77
C THR A 145 1.79 3.17 -10.60
N VAL A 146 1.04 2.86 -11.66
CA VAL A 146 -0.15 1.99 -11.58
C VAL A 146 0.05 0.75 -12.44
N VAL A 147 0.34 0.94 -13.73
CA VAL A 147 0.40 -0.18 -14.68
C VAL A 147 1.58 -1.10 -14.39
N ILE A 148 2.80 -0.55 -14.22
CA ILE A 148 3.98 -1.37 -13.90
C ILE A 148 3.79 -2.14 -12.58
N PRO A 149 3.35 -1.53 -11.46
CA PRO A 149 3.10 -2.27 -10.22
C PRO A 149 2.01 -3.34 -10.33
N VAL A 150 0.92 -3.10 -11.07
CA VAL A 150 -0.12 -4.11 -11.31
C VAL A 150 0.45 -5.29 -12.09
N VAL A 151 1.23 -5.04 -13.15
CA VAL A 151 1.89 -6.10 -13.92
C VAL A 151 2.91 -6.85 -13.07
N ALA A 152 3.72 -6.14 -12.29
CA ALA A 152 4.69 -6.74 -11.37
C ALA A 152 4.01 -7.63 -10.32
N THR A 153 2.89 -7.18 -9.77
CA THR A 153 2.07 -7.97 -8.83
C THR A 153 1.58 -9.27 -9.49
N ALA A 154 1.05 -9.19 -10.71
CA ALA A 154 0.60 -10.38 -11.45
C ALA A 154 1.75 -11.37 -11.69
N VAL A 155 2.92 -10.88 -12.12
CA VAL A 155 4.12 -11.71 -12.33
C VAL A 155 4.58 -12.35 -11.02
N CYS A 156 4.62 -11.61 -9.92
CA CYS A 156 5.03 -12.15 -8.62
C CYS A 156 4.05 -13.20 -8.07
N ILE A 157 2.74 -13.04 -8.29
CA ILE A 157 1.74 -14.06 -7.91
C ILE A 157 1.94 -15.35 -8.71
N ILE A 158 2.22 -15.22 -10.01
CA ILE A 158 2.54 -16.37 -10.87
C ILE A 158 3.84 -17.03 -10.37
N GLY A 159 4.90 -16.26 -10.13
CA GLY A 159 6.17 -16.75 -9.60
C GLY A 159 6.03 -17.45 -8.24
N ALA A 160 5.23 -16.90 -7.34
CA ALA A 160 4.91 -17.52 -6.05
C ALA A 160 4.20 -18.87 -6.22
N SER A 161 3.39 -19.03 -7.26
CA SER A 161 2.73 -20.31 -7.58
C SER A 161 3.71 -21.39 -8.05
N PHE A 162 4.89 -21.00 -8.53
CA PHE A 162 6.00 -21.90 -8.90
C PHE A 162 7.08 -22.01 -7.79
N GLY A 163 6.88 -21.37 -6.64
CA GLY A 163 7.86 -21.37 -5.53
C GLY A 163 9.11 -20.52 -5.78
N LEU A 164 9.04 -19.55 -6.71
CA LEU A 164 10.17 -18.69 -7.09
C LEU A 164 10.28 -17.40 -6.25
N VAL A 165 9.26 -17.09 -5.43
CA VAL A 165 9.10 -15.81 -4.72
C VAL A 165 8.82 -16.05 -3.25
#